data_AF-A0A7S0G545-F1
#
_entry.id   AF-A0A7S0G545-F1
#
_cell.length_a   1.000
_cell.length_b   1.000
_cell.length_c   1.000
_cell.angle_alpha   90.00
_cell.angle_beta   90.00
_cell.angle_gamma   90.00
#
_symmetry.space_group_name_H-M   'P 1'
#
loop_
_entity.id
_entity.type
_entity.pdbx_description
1 polymer ?
#
loop_
_entity_poly.entity_id
_entity_poly.type
_entity_poly.pdbx_seq_one_letter_code
_entity_poly.pdbx_strand_id
1 'polypeptide(L)'
;AVSASFDPSQEAKDIRAELFPDAKDFKFNLAGAPASNNGVGAKIQGGSQARFPALNGLGVSYTLFTIDPCGMNLPHVHPRATEIIYLIRGYGLTVGFSEENGGRVLVNRKLRKGWTTVFPM
;
A
#
# COMPACT_ATOMS: atom_id res chain seq x y z
N ALA A 1 -29.59 32.28 2.10
CA ALA A 1 -28.24 31.69 2.11
C ALA A 1 -27.54 32.13 3.39
N VAL A 2 -27.33 31.22 4.35
CA VAL A 2 -26.51 31.53 5.53
C VAL A 2 -25.09 31.17 5.15
N SER A 3 -24.27 32.16 4.79
CA SER A 3 -22.83 31.96 4.65
C SER A 3 -22.26 31.89 6.06
N ALA A 4 -22.05 30.67 6.56
CA ALA A 4 -21.11 30.49 7.65
C ALA A 4 -19.72 30.84 7.09
N SER A 5 -19.14 31.93 7.59
CA SER A 5 -17.76 32.28 7.30
C SER A 5 -16.86 31.17 7.83
N PHE A 6 -16.04 30.61 6.95
CA PHE A 6 -14.97 29.69 7.33
C PHE A 6 -13.99 30.44 8.24
N ASP A 7 -13.85 29.98 9.48
CA ASP A 7 -12.85 30.44 10.44
C ASP A 7 -11.69 29.42 10.46
N PRO A 8 -10.54 29.73 9.84
CA PRO A 8 -9.38 28.84 9.83
C PRO A 8 -8.74 28.67 11.22
N SER A 9 -9.04 29.53 12.20
CA SER A 9 -8.54 29.36 13.57
C SER A 9 -9.33 28.30 14.36
N GLN A 10 -10.49 27.89 13.84
CA GLN A 10 -11.22 26.68 14.23
C GLN A 10 -11.02 25.54 13.24
N GLU A 11 -9.90 25.53 12.50
CA GLU A 11 -9.39 24.30 11.90
C GLU A 11 -9.19 23.30 13.04
N ALA A 12 -10.14 22.37 13.08
CA ALA A 12 -10.23 21.26 13.99
C ALA A 12 -8.84 20.76 14.35
N LYS A 13 -8.54 20.71 15.65
CA LYS A 13 -7.52 19.78 16.15
C LYS A 13 -7.73 18.48 15.40
N ASP A 14 -6.69 18.00 14.72
CA ASP A 14 -6.80 16.75 13.99
C ASP A 14 -7.23 15.69 15.02
N ILE A 15 -8.47 15.18 14.88
CA ILE A 15 -9.04 14.20 15.80
C ILE A 15 -8.08 13.00 15.93
N ARG A 16 -7.27 12.72 14.90
CA ARG A 16 -6.23 11.68 14.99
C ARG A 16 -5.09 12.08 15.91
N ALA A 17 -4.66 13.33 15.93
CA ALA A 17 -3.68 13.83 16.89
C ALA A 17 -4.22 13.81 18.34
N GLU A 18 -5.54 13.86 18.52
CA GLU A 18 -6.16 13.64 19.83
C GLU A 18 -6.22 12.15 20.22
N LEU A 19 -6.51 11.26 19.26
CA LEU A 19 -6.54 9.80 19.47
C LEU A 19 -5.14 9.19 19.64
N PHE A 20 -4.14 9.79 19.00
CA PHE A 20 -2.75 9.35 18.97
C PHE A 20 -1.86 10.55 19.35
N PRO A 21 -1.65 10.82 20.64
CA PRO A 21 -1.02 12.06 21.08
C PRO A 21 0.51 12.07 20.88
N ASP A 22 1.14 10.92 20.71
CA ASP A 22 2.60 10.85 20.60
C ASP A 22 3.06 10.81 19.15
N ALA A 23 4.13 11.55 18.82
CA ALA A 23 4.72 11.53 17.47
C ALA A 23 5.14 10.12 17.00
N LYS A 24 5.43 9.20 17.94
CA LYS A 24 5.75 7.80 17.63
C LYS A 24 4.56 7.03 17.05
N ASP A 25 3.33 7.46 17.33
CA ASP A 25 2.11 6.81 16.87
C ASP A 25 1.84 7.06 15.38
N PHE A 26 2.59 7.99 14.77
CA PHE A 26 2.51 8.35 13.35
C PHE A 26 3.71 7.87 12.52
N LYS A 27 4.60 7.05 13.09
CA LYS A 27 5.69 6.41 12.34
C LYS A 27 5.64 4.90 12.52
N PHE A 28 5.94 4.18 11.45
CA PHE A 28 5.89 2.72 11.45
C PHE A 28 7.12 2.14 10.76
N ASN A 29 7.80 1.19 11.42
CA ASN A 29 8.92 0.48 10.82
C ASN A 29 8.41 -0.69 9.95
N LEU A 30 8.09 -0.39 8.69
CA LEU A 30 7.59 -1.39 7.74
C LEU A 30 8.58 -2.53 7.48
N ALA A 31 9.87 -2.22 7.35
CA ALA A 31 10.92 -3.22 7.12
C ALA A 31 11.18 -4.13 8.33
N GLY A 32 10.72 -3.73 9.52
CA GLY A 32 10.75 -4.56 10.74
C GLY A 32 9.46 -5.33 11.01
N ALA A 33 8.39 -5.10 10.25
CA ALA A 33 7.10 -5.75 10.51
C ALA A 33 7.14 -7.27 10.23
N PRO A 34 6.37 -8.11 10.94
CA PRO A 34 6.30 -9.53 10.65
C PRO A 34 5.85 -9.81 9.21
N ALA A 35 6.52 -10.75 8.56
CA ALA A 35 6.14 -11.20 7.24
C ALA A 35 4.79 -11.93 7.30
N SER A 36 3.94 -11.75 6.29
CA SER A 36 2.60 -12.35 6.22
C SER A 36 2.46 -13.44 5.17
N ASN A 37 3.56 -13.88 4.56
CA ASN A 37 3.57 -14.89 3.50
C ASN A 37 4.17 -16.21 3.98
N ASN A 38 3.69 -17.32 3.42
CA ASN A 38 4.09 -18.69 3.80
C ASN A 38 5.18 -19.28 2.87
N GLY A 39 5.58 -18.56 1.83
CA GLY A 39 6.56 -19.01 0.83
C GLY A 39 7.97 -18.47 1.08
N VAL A 40 8.98 -19.14 0.50
CA VAL A 40 10.41 -18.80 0.68
C VAL A 40 11.01 -17.89 -0.39
N GLY A 41 10.30 -17.65 -1.52
CA GLY A 41 10.80 -16.83 -2.64
C GLY A 41 10.42 -15.35 -2.58
N ALA A 42 9.73 -14.94 -1.52
CA ALA A 42 9.33 -13.57 -1.31
C ALA A 42 9.21 -13.26 0.18
N LYS A 43 9.17 -11.98 0.52
CA LYS A 43 8.86 -11.48 1.86
C LYS A 43 7.86 -10.34 1.73
N ILE A 44 6.72 -10.45 2.41
CA ILE A 44 5.63 -9.47 2.35
C ILE A 44 5.43 -8.90 3.75
N GLN A 45 5.70 -7.61 3.93
CA GLN A 45 5.58 -6.90 5.20
C GLN A 45 4.58 -5.76 5.04
N GLY A 46 3.43 -5.87 5.70
CA GLY A 46 2.33 -4.90 5.56
C GLY A 46 2.15 -3.98 6.76
N GLY A 47 1.79 -2.73 6.48
CA GLY A 47 1.16 -1.77 7.39
C GLY A 47 -0.32 -1.63 7.04
N SER A 48 -1.18 -2.14 7.92
CA SER A 48 -2.64 -2.01 7.86
C SER A 48 -3.15 -1.33 9.12
N GLN A 49 -4.42 -0.92 9.16
CA GLN A 49 -5.01 -0.34 10.39
C GLN A 49 -4.83 -1.23 11.63
N ALA A 50 -4.71 -2.56 11.47
CA ALA A 50 -4.49 -3.48 12.58
C ALA A 50 -3.04 -3.44 13.12
N ARG A 51 -2.06 -3.09 12.27
CA ARG A 51 -0.63 -3.03 12.63
C ARG A 51 -0.14 -1.59 12.86
N PHE A 52 -0.82 -0.63 12.24
CA PHE A 52 -0.54 0.79 12.33
C PHE A 52 -1.88 1.55 12.48
N PRO A 53 -2.39 1.68 13.72
CA PRO A 53 -3.71 2.23 14.01
C PRO A 53 -3.98 3.65 13.47
N ALA A 54 -2.93 4.46 13.27
CA ALA A 54 -3.04 5.78 12.65
C ALA A 54 -3.62 5.74 11.21
N LEU A 55 -3.61 4.58 10.54
CA LEU A 55 -4.23 4.40 9.22
C LEU A 55 -5.77 4.27 9.26
N ASN A 56 -6.36 4.11 10.44
CA ASN A 56 -7.79 3.89 10.54
C ASN A 56 -8.58 5.06 9.94
N GLY A 57 -9.52 4.75 9.05
CA GLY A 57 -10.34 5.73 8.34
C GLY A 57 -9.60 6.59 7.30
N LEU A 58 -8.32 6.32 7.00
CA LEU A 58 -7.59 7.02 5.92
C LEU A 58 -7.75 6.38 4.54
N GLY A 59 -8.32 5.18 4.46
CA GLY A 59 -8.53 4.48 3.19
C GLY A 59 -7.24 3.99 2.53
N VAL A 60 -6.12 3.94 3.27
CA VAL A 60 -4.82 3.50 2.77
C VAL A 60 -4.22 2.38 3.61
N SER A 61 -3.45 1.54 2.93
CA SER A 61 -2.53 0.57 3.51
C SER A 61 -1.30 0.50 2.63
N TYR A 62 -0.19 0.00 3.14
CA TYR A 62 1.02 -0.12 2.35
C TYR A 62 1.80 -1.37 2.72
N THR A 63 2.58 -1.86 1.76
CA THR A 63 3.33 -3.10 1.89
C THR A 63 4.73 -2.92 1.33
N LEU A 64 5.74 -3.40 2.06
CA LEU A 64 7.05 -3.65 1.53
C LEU A 64 7.09 -5.12 1.10
N PHE A 65 7.11 -5.34 -0.21
CA PHE A 65 7.31 -6.68 -0.76
C PHE A 65 8.73 -6.79 -1.33
N THR A 66 9.37 -7.92 -1.07
CA THR A 66 10.66 -8.31 -1.66
C THR A 66 10.46 -9.63 -2.36
N ILE A 67 10.94 -9.75 -3.59
CA ILE A 67 10.92 -11.00 -4.37
C ILE A 67 12.38 -11.36 -4.66
N ASP A 68 12.76 -12.57 -4.28
CA ASP A 68 14.09 -13.11 -4.53
C ASP A 68 14.22 -13.59 -5.99
N PRO A 69 15.43 -13.84 -6.50
CA PRO A 69 15.61 -14.45 -7.81
C PRO A 69 14.78 -15.73 -7.95
N CYS A 70 14.09 -15.87 -9.09
CA CYS A 70 13.14 -16.96 -9.35
C CYS A 70 11.90 -17.00 -8.43
N GLY A 71 11.73 -16.01 -7.54
CA GLY A 71 10.55 -15.84 -6.72
C GLY A 71 9.36 -15.26 -7.51
N MET A 72 8.16 -15.45 -6.96
CA MET A 72 6.92 -14.95 -7.54
C MET A 72 5.94 -14.59 -6.42
N ASN A 73 5.30 -13.43 -6.54
CA ASN A 73 4.05 -13.19 -5.83
C ASN A 73 2.94 -13.85 -6.65
N LEU A 74 2.30 -14.89 -6.11
CA LEU A 74 1.32 -15.68 -6.84
C LEU A 74 0.17 -14.79 -7.34
N PRO A 75 -0.50 -15.15 -8.45
CA PRO A 75 -1.72 -14.46 -8.88
C PRO A 75 -2.73 -14.39 -7.72
N HIS A 76 -3.18 -13.18 -7.39
CA HIS A 76 -4.10 -12.91 -6.30
C HIS A 76 -4.92 -11.65 -6.60
N VAL A 77 -5.90 -11.36 -5.74
CA VAL A 77 -6.77 -10.19 -5.84
C VAL A 77 -6.84 -9.46 -4.51
N HIS A 78 -7.16 -8.17 -4.56
CA HIS A 78 -7.43 -7.34 -3.39
C HIS A 78 -8.88 -6.90 -3.42
N PRO A 79 -9.88 -7.64 -2.88
CA PRO A 79 -11.31 -7.44 -3.17
C PRO A 79 -11.94 -6.07 -2.85
N ARG A 80 -11.16 -5.13 -2.28
CA ARG A 80 -11.62 -3.81 -1.85
C ARG A 80 -10.57 -2.71 -2.07
N ALA A 81 -9.54 -2.94 -2.88
CA ALA A 81 -8.47 -1.94 -3.05
C ALA A 81 -7.74 -2.05 -4.40
N THR A 82 -7.51 -0.89 -5.03
CA THR A 82 -6.54 -0.71 -6.11
C THR A 82 -5.13 -0.72 -5.50
N GLU A 83 -4.16 -1.35 -6.17
CA GLU A 83 -2.76 -1.35 -5.74
C GLU A 83 -1.91 -0.43 -6.64
N ILE A 84 -0.97 0.28 -6.02
CA ILE A 84 0.11 0.97 -6.71
C ILE A 84 1.43 0.38 -6.24
N ILE A 85 2.24 -0.10 -7.18
CA ILE A 85 3.61 -0.55 -6.89
C ILE A 85 4.60 0.51 -7.37
N TYR A 86 5.59 0.82 -6.54
CA TYR A 86 6.78 1.59 -6.89
C TYR A 86 8.03 0.70 -6.70
N LEU A 87 8.85 0.56 -7.75
CA LEU A 87 10.06 -0.27 -7.66
C LEU A 87 11.23 0.52 -7.02
N ILE A 88 11.47 0.29 -5.73
CA ILE A 88 12.54 0.96 -4.95
C ILE A 88 13.95 0.43 -5.24
N ARG A 89 14.10 -0.87 -5.52
CA ARG A 89 15.38 -1.56 -5.74
C ARG A 89 15.17 -2.81 -6.60
N GLY A 90 16.18 -3.14 -7.40
CA GLY A 90 16.16 -4.31 -8.29
C GLY A 90 15.89 -3.93 -9.74
N TYR A 91 15.79 -4.94 -10.59
CA TYR A 91 15.50 -4.82 -12.02
C TYR A 91 14.85 -6.11 -12.51
N GLY A 92 14.20 -6.06 -13.67
CA GLY A 92 13.71 -7.28 -14.31
C GLY A 92 12.38 -7.80 -13.75
N LEU A 93 11.76 -7.10 -12.79
CA LEU A 93 10.44 -7.46 -12.28
C LEU A 93 9.41 -7.41 -13.41
N THR A 94 8.70 -8.51 -13.60
CA THR A 94 7.57 -8.59 -14.53
C THR A 94 6.29 -8.55 -13.73
N VAL A 95 5.38 -7.67 -14.12
CA VAL A 95 4.13 -7.42 -13.41
C VAL A 95 2.98 -7.36 -14.40
N GLY A 96 1.77 -7.64 -13.94
CA GLY A 96 0.58 -7.56 -14.77
C GLY A 96 -0.67 -7.95 -14.01
N PHE A 97 -1.81 -7.73 -14.65
CA PHE A 97 -3.11 -8.17 -14.16
C PHE A 97 -3.91 -8.79 -15.31
N SER A 98 -4.88 -9.61 -14.94
CA SER A 98 -5.88 -10.16 -15.85
C SER A 98 -7.21 -9.48 -15.59
N GLU A 99 -7.92 -9.12 -16.66
CA GLU A 99 -9.31 -8.74 -16.59
C GLU A 99 -10.19 -9.97 -16.26
N GLU A 100 -11.30 -9.75 -15.58
CA GLU A 100 -12.27 -10.81 -15.26
C GLU A 100 -13.00 -11.33 -16.52
N ASN A 101 -13.77 -12.40 -16.36
CA ASN A 101 -14.69 -12.92 -17.38
C ASN A 101 -14.03 -13.26 -18.73
N GLY A 102 -12.80 -13.78 -18.70
CA GLY A 102 -12.06 -14.15 -19.91
C GLY A 102 -11.50 -12.95 -20.68
N GLY A 103 -11.37 -11.79 -20.02
CA GLY A 103 -10.76 -10.60 -20.58
C GLY A 103 -9.24 -10.72 -20.79
N ARG A 104 -8.60 -9.58 -21.06
CA ARG A 104 -7.19 -9.53 -21.45
C ARG A 104 -6.27 -9.79 -20.27
N VAL A 105 -5.06 -10.27 -20.59
CA VAL A 105 -3.94 -10.28 -19.64
C VAL A 105 -2.95 -9.20 -20.07
N LEU A 106 -2.76 -8.19 -19.21
CA LEU A 106 -1.90 -7.04 -19.47
C LEU A 106 -0.62 -7.17 -18.66
N VAL A 107 0.53 -7.21 -19.33
CA VAL A 107 1.84 -7.49 -18.71
C VAL A 107 2.88 -6.44 -19.07
N ASN A 108 3.49 -5.85 -18.06
CA ASN A 108 4.70 -5.03 -18.16
C ASN A 108 5.91 -5.86 -17.76
N ARG A 109 6.87 -6.00 -18.68
CA ARG A 109 8.10 -6.75 -18.44
C ARG A 109 9.24 -5.82 -18.07
N LYS A 110 10.15 -6.32 -17.23
CA LYS A 110 11.43 -5.67 -16.90
C LYS A 110 11.28 -4.25 -16.33
N LEU A 111 10.43 -4.07 -15.32
CA LEU A 111 10.38 -2.82 -14.55
C LEU A 111 11.79 -2.44 -14.05
N ARG A 112 12.05 -1.13 -14.03
CA ARG A 112 13.30 -0.54 -13.56
C ARG A 112 13.05 0.26 -12.28
N LYS A 113 14.08 0.43 -11.47
CA LYS A 113 14.04 1.29 -10.29
C LYS A 113 13.41 2.65 -10.64
N GLY A 114 12.48 3.09 -9.81
CA GLY A 114 11.77 4.36 -9.98
C GLY A 114 10.49 4.28 -10.79
N TRP A 115 10.19 3.14 -11.41
CA TRP A 115 8.94 2.95 -12.15
C TRP A 115 7.78 2.59 -11.22
N THR A 116 6.60 3.02 -11.63
CA THR A 116 5.33 2.71 -10.99
C THR A 116 4.40 1.92 -11.89
N THR A 117 3.52 1.14 -11.29
CA THR A 117 2.40 0.50 -11.99
C THR A 117 1.16 0.51 -11.11
N VAL A 118 -0.02 0.38 -11.73
CA VAL A 118 -1.33 0.39 -11.06
C VAL A 118 -2.04 -0.90 -11.39
N PHE A 119 -2.66 -1.51 -10.39
CA PHE A 119 -3.51 -2.68 -10.50
C PHE A 119 -4.92 -2.28 -10.09
N PRO A 120 -5.84 -2.12 -11.06
CA PRO A 120 -7.23 -1.78 -10.78
C PRO A 120 -7.95 -2.89 -9.99
N MET A 121 -9.00 -2.46 -9.28
CA MET A 121 -10.12 -3.32 -8.88
C MET A 121 -10.99 -3.69 -10.08
#